data_AF-A0A967VWN8-F1
#
_entry.id   AF-A0A967VWN8-F1
#
_cell.length_a   1.000
_cell.length_b   1.000
_cell.length_c   1.000
_cell.angle_alpha   90.00
_cell.angle_beta   90.00
_cell.angle_gamma   90.00
#
_symmetry.space_group_name_H-M   'P 1'
#
loop_
_entity.id
_entity.type
_entity.pdbx_description
1 polymer ?
#
loop_
_entity_poly.entity_id
_entity_poly.type
_entity_poly.pdbx_seq_one_letter_code
_entity_poly.pdbx_strand_id
1 'polypeptide(L)'
;ASLTERDEGVTDDDWVRISLDTFDDNSQAYVFYVNPRGIQADGLWVEGAERRFGPPIDFNPDFLWESDARVTAEGWVAELRIPYVSLRFREAARQRWGLNIVREIRRTEYQSSWAPLTADAANQLELSGALEGLEGLEPRRLVEVNPVVTGKRTGELNDEDVFVREDFEPSFGVNARLGLTRNLVLDATFNPDFSQVEADADQVAVNERFALFFPEKRPFFLEGTEVFNTPQRLVYTRAIVDPIGGAKLTGKVGSFNVGYLGAVDESPITFDEGTDEAAFNLVRLRRDVGSGSNVGVLYTDRTLLDGS
;
A
#
# COMPACT_ATOMS: atom_id res chain seq x y z
N ALA A 1 22.91 7.85 18.23
CA ALA A 1 22.61 7.30 16.89
C ALA A 1 21.54 6.25 17.10
N SER A 2 20.30 6.54 16.73
CA SER A 2 19.21 5.56 16.82
C SER A 2 19.28 4.63 15.62
N LEU A 3 19.15 3.33 15.88
CA LEU A 3 18.62 2.39 14.91
C LEU A 3 17.12 2.73 14.81
N THR A 4 16.70 3.38 13.73
CA THR A 4 15.29 3.50 13.39
C THR A 4 14.91 2.39 12.41
N GLU A 5 13.67 1.92 12.54
CA GLU A 5 13.06 0.89 11.70
C GLU A 5 13.01 1.35 10.22
N ARG A 6 12.81 0.38 9.32
CA ARG A 6 12.55 0.61 7.89
C ARG A 6 11.49 1.71 7.72
N ASP A 7 11.64 2.54 6.69
CA ASP A 7 10.76 3.68 6.37
C ASP A 7 10.87 4.94 7.27
N GLU A 8 11.49 4.88 8.45
CA GLU A 8 11.74 6.08 9.28
C GLU A 8 13.16 6.66 9.10
N GLY A 9 13.24 7.91 8.63
CA GLY A 9 14.47 8.71 8.65
C GLY A 9 15.38 8.56 7.43
N VAL A 10 14.99 7.81 6.39
CA VAL A 10 15.76 7.75 5.12
C VAL A 10 15.88 9.13 4.48
N THR A 11 14.82 9.94 4.55
CA THR A 11 14.82 11.31 4.04
C THR A 11 15.50 12.32 4.95
N ASP A 12 15.93 11.91 6.16
CA ASP A 12 16.60 12.79 7.12
C ASP A 12 18.13 12.82 6.93
N ASP A 13 18.69 11.86 6.18
CA ASP A 13 20.10 11.78 5.77
C ASP A 13 20.23 11.84 4.24
N ASP A 14 21.45 11.93 3.70
CA ASP A 14 21.69 11.85 2.25
C ASP A 14 20.97 10.62 1.67
N TRP A 15 20.32 10.76 0.52
CA TRP A 15 19.58 9.64 -0.09
C TRP A 15 19.68 9.62 -1.61
N VAL A 16 19.51 8.43 -2.17
CA VAL A 16 19.21 8.22 -3.59
C VAL A 16 17.84 7.59 -3.70
N ARG A 17 17.03 8.12 -4.62
CA ARG A 17 15.73 7.63 -5.00
C ARG A 17 15.77 7.11 -6.42
N ILE A 18 15.30 5.89 -6.63
CA ILE A 18 15.01 5.32 -7.95
C ILE A 18 13.50 5.31 -8.13
N SER A 19 13.02 5.89 -9.23
CA SER A 19 11.61 5.89 -9.63
C SER A 19 11.46 5.09 -10.92
N LEU A 20 10.58 4.09 -10.91
CA LEU A 20 10.32 3.16 -12.02
C LEU A 20 8.84 3.17 -12.41
N ASP A 21 8.52 3.79 -13.54
CA ASP A 21 7.21 3.64 -14.20
C ASP A 21 7.27 2.43 -15.14
N THR A 22 6.77 1.29 -14.67
CA THR A 22 6.81 0.02 -15.39
C THR A 22 5.74 -0.12 -16.47
N PHE A 23 4.77 0.80 -16.51
CA PHE A 23 3.72 0.85 -17.54
C PHE A 23 4.01 1.90 -18.61
N ASP A 24 4.89 2.86 -18.30
CA ASP A 24 5.28 3.95 -19.17
C ASP A 24 4.06 4.77 -19.61
N ASP A 25 3.20 5.07 -18.64
CA ASP A 25 1.97 5.83 -18.81
C ASP A 25 1.91 7.08 -17.94
N ASN A 26 3.00 7.38 -17.20
CA ASN A 26 3.19 8.53 -16.33
C ASN A 26 2.12 8.63 -15.23
N SER A 27 1.38 7.56 -14.94
CA SER A 27 0.32 7.57 -13.93
C SER A 27 0.80 7.10 -12.57
N GLN A 28 1.77 6.17 -12.54
CA GLN A 28 2.30 5.56 -11.34
C GLN A 28 3.77 5.18 -11.52
N ALA A 29 4.52 5.20 -10.42
CA ALA A 29 5.88 4.69 -10.42
C ALA A 29 6.23 4.04 -9.08
N TYR A 30 6.92 2.91 -9.12
CA TYR A 30 7.57 2.34 -7.94
C TYR A 30 8.71 3.25 -7.50
N VAL A 31 8.86 3.45 -6.20
CA VAL A 31 9.88 4.33 -5.65
C VAL A 31 10.69 3.57 -4.60
N PHE A 32 12.01 3.61 -4.74
CA PHE A 32 12.95 2.98 -3.82
C PHE A 32 13.98 4.01 -3.36
N TYR A 33 14.10 4.20 -2.04
CA TYR A 33 15.07 5.08 -1.41
C TYR A 33 16.14 4.26 -0.69
N VAL A 34 17.39 4.66 -0.84
CA VAL A 34 18.52 4.11 -0.09
C VAL A 34 19.41 5.26 0.38
N ASN A 35 19.86 5.19 1.63
CA ASN A 35 20.84 6.12 2.19
C ASN A 35 22.26 5.48 2.28
N PRO A 36 23.32 6.25 2.58
CA PRO A 36 24.69 5.73 2.70
C PRO A 36 24.91 4.62 3.73
N ARG A 37 23.94 4.41 4.63
CA ARG A 37 23.97 3.39 5.68
C ARG A 37 23.19 2.13 5.31
N GLY A 38 22.62 2.08 4.11
CA GLY A 38 21.81 0.96 3.63
C GLY A 38 20.40 0.94 4.20
N ILE A 39 19.95 2.01 4.85
CA ILE A 39 18.54 2.13 5.26
C ILE A 39 17.69 2.31 4.01
N GLN A 40 16.62 1.53 3.95
CA GLN A 40 15.71 1.42 2.82
C GLN A 40 14.37 2.07 3.16
N ALA A 41 13.76 2.71 2.18
CA ALA A 41 12.34 3.03 2.20
C ALA A 41 11.75 2.82 0.81
N ASP A 42 10.50 2.37 0.73
CA ASP A 42 9.85 2.13 -0.55
C ASP A 42 8.40 2.57 -0.56
N GLY A 43 7.87 2.74 -1.76
CA GLY A 43 6.52 3.21 -1.92
C GLY A 43 6.10 3.34 -3.37
N LEU A 44 4.88 3.81 -3.56
CA LEU A 44 4.28 3.95 -4.86
C LEU A 44 3.88 5.39 -5.11
N TRP A 45 4.50 6.02 -6.11
CA TRP A 45 4.04 7.29 -6.65
C TRP A 45 2.73 7.08 -7.38
N VAL A 46 1.68 7.81 -7.00
CA VAL A 46 0.39 7.79 -7.70
C VAL A 46 -0.01 9.22 -8.07
N GLU A 47 -0.04 9.51 -9.38
CA GLU A 47 -0.48 10.81 -9.87
C GLU A 47 -1.94 11.09 -9.52
N GLY A 48 -2.19 12.31 -9.04
CA GLY A 48 -3.51 12.75 -8.56
C GLY A 48 -3.88 12.28 -7.14
N ALA A 49 -3.00 11.58 -6.42
CA ALA A 49 -3.18 11.33 -4.99
C ALA A 49 -2.92 12.60 -4.17
N GLU A 50 -3.66 12.78 -3.08
CA GLU A 50 -3.53 13.95 -2.21
C GLU A 50 -2.23 13.87 -1.39
N ARG A 51 -1.31 14.83 -1.61
CA ARG A 51 -0.19 15.10 -0.70
C ARG A 51 0.00 16.60 -0.52
N ARG A 52 0.38 16.98 0.71
CA ARG A 52 0.56 18.38 1.11
C ARG A 52 1.88 18.98 0.64
N PHE A 53 2.93 18.16 0.54
CA PHE A 53 4.28 18.56 0.14
C PHE A 53 5.01 17.43 -0.58
N GLY A 54 5.85 17.79 -1.56
CA GLY A 54 6.65 16.82 -2.32
C GLY A 54 5.83 15.95 -3.29
N PRO A 55 6.47 14.96 -3.92
CA PRO A 55 5.79 14.06 -4.84
C PRO A 55 4.74 13.18 -4.13
N PRO A 56 3.61 12.86 -4.79
CA PRO A 56 2.50 12.08 -4.25
C PRO A 56 2.85 10.58 -4.16
N ILE A 57 3.81 10.26 -3.31
CA ILE A 57 4.21 8.87 -3.00
C ILE A 57 3.27 8.31 -1.94
N ASP A 58 3.05 7.02 -1.89
CA ASP A 58 2.44 6.32 -0.77
C ASP A 58 3.49 5.36 -0.22
N PHE A 59 3.88 5.51 1.04
CA PHE A 59 4.88 4.66 1.70
C PHE A 59 4.24 3.50 2.48
N ASN A 60 2.91 3.34 2.39
CA ASN A 60 2.23 2.22 3.03
C ASN A 60 2.51 0.84 2.39
N PRO A 61 2.66 0.72 1.05
CA PRO A 61 3.03 -0.55 0.45
C PRO A 61 4.44 -0.95 0.84
N ASP A 62 4.64 -2.25 1.13
CA ASP A 62 5.95 -2.83 1.40
C ASP A 62 6.32 -3.80 0.26
N PHE A 63 7.31 -3.42 -0.54
CA PHE A 63 7.81 -4.25 -1.63
C PHE A 63 8.95 -5.16 -1.19
N LEU A 64 9.05 -6.34 -1.81
CA LEU A 64 10.20 -7.23 -1.63
C LEU A 64 11.38 -6.76 -2.51
N TRP A 65 12.45 -6.27 -1.91
CA TRP A 65 13.70 -5.92 -2.60
C TRP A 65 14.88 -5.96 -1.63
N GLU A 66 16.10 -5.92 -2.16
CA GLU A 66 17.34 -5.90 -1.38
C GLU A 66 18.17 -4.67 -1.76
N SER A 67 18.89 -4.11 -0.79
CA SER A 67 19.91 -3.10 -1.05
C SER A 67 21.11 -3.28 -0.12
N ASP A 68 22.26 -2.83 -0.59
CA ASP A 68 23.46 -2.65 0.23
C ASP A 68 24.09 -1.29 -0.10
N ALA A 69 24.66 -0.64 0.90
CA ALA A 69 25.34 0.64 0.70
C ALA A 69 26.58 0.74 1.57
N ARG A 70 27.62 1.36 1.01
CA ARG A 70 28.88 1.60 1.73
C ARG A 70 29.43 2.99 1.45
N VAL A 71 29.93 3.61 2.50
CA VAL A 71 30.74 4.83 2.42
C VAL A 71 32.12 4.48 1.86
N THR A 72 32.60 5.28 0.91
CA THR A 72 33.92 5.17 0.28
C THR A 72 34.74 6.43 0.56
N ALA A 73 36.00 6.45 0.14
CA ALA A 73 36.85 7.64 0.30
C ALA A 73 36.35 8.86 -0.52
N GLU A 74 35.55 8.62 -1.56
CA GLU A 74 35.06 9.64 -2.50
C GLU A 74 33.57 10.00 -2.28
N GLY A 75 32.88 9.30 -1.38
CA GLY A 75 31.44 9.47 -1.15
C GLY A 75 30.82 8.18 -0.64
N TRP A 76 29.84 7.66 -1.35
CA TRP A 76 29.18 6.38 -1.04
C TRP A 76 28.64 5.75 -2.31
N VAL A 77 28.41 4.44 -2.25
CA VAL A 77 27.82 3.64 -3.32
C VAL A 77 26.68 2.82 -2.74
N ALA A 78 25.59 2.70 -3.49
CA ALA A 78 24.49 1.78 -3.19
C ALA A 78 24.25 0.83 -4.37
N GLU A 79 23.87 -0.39 -4.05
CA GLU A 79 23.43 -1.42 -4.98
C GLU A 79 22.03 -1.88 -4.58
N LEU A 80 21.14 -2.05 -5.55
CA LEU A 80 19.76 -2.46 -5.34
C LEU A 80 19.44 -3.67 -6.22
N ARG A 81 18.72 -4.63 -5.65
CA ARG A 81 18.17 -5.78 -6.37
C ARG A 81 16.66 -5.78 -6.19
N ILE A 82 15.95 -5.53 -7.28
CA ILE A 82 14.48 -5.49 -7.31
C ILE A 82 13.98 -6.70 -8.12
N PRO A 83 13.46 -7.75 -7.47
CA PRO A 83 12.85 -8.89 -8.14
C PRO A 83 11.65 -8.47 -8.99
N TYR A 84 11.52 -9.00 -10.21
CA TYR A 84 10.34 -8.73 -11.05
C TYR A 84 9.02 -9.21 -10.44
N VAL A 85 9.04 -10.19 -9.54
CA VAL A 85 7.83 -10.64 -8.83
C VAL A 85 7.25 -9.56 -7.90
N SER A 86 8.08 -8.60 -7.48
CA SER A 86 7.69 -7.46 -6.64
C SER A 86 7.09 -6.32 -7.45
N LEU A 87 7.21 -6.37 -8.79
CA LEU A 87 6.77 -5.32 -9.69
C LEU A 87 5.59 -5.81 -10.54
N ARG A 88 4.57 -4.98 -10.67
CA ARG A 88 3.55 -5.12 -11.70
C ARG A 88 4.07 -4.40 -12.94
N PHE A 89 3.92 -5.00 -14.11
CA PHE A 89 4.38 -4.41 -15.36
C PHE A 89 3.60 -4.97 -16.56
N ARG A 90 3.79 -4.34 -17.72
CA ARG A 90 3.06 -4.68 -18.95
C ARG A 90 3.31 -6.11 -19.41
N GLU A 91 2.32 -6.71 -20.05
CA GLU A 91 2.49 -7.99 -20.76
C GLU A 91 2.91 -7.73 -22.21
N ALA A 92 4.19 -7.40 -22.42
CA ALA A 92 4.76 -7.17 -23.75
C ALA A 92 6.14 -7.80 -23.90
N ALA A 93 6.47 -8.29 -25.11
CA ALA A 93 7.74 -8.96 -25.41
C ALA A 93 8.95 -8.03 -25.30
N ARG A 94 8.77 -6.78 -25.73
CA ARG A 94 9.71 -5.66 -25.55
C ARG A 94 8.98 -4.55 -24.81
N GLN A 95 9.63 -4.00 -23.79
CA GLN A 95 9.05 -2.97 -22.93
C GLN A 95 9.99 -1.77 -22.84
N ARG A 96 9.36 -0.62 -22.60
CA ARG A 96 10.01 0.61 -22.18
C ARG A 96 9.43 0.94 -20.82
N TRP A 97 10.28 1.31 -19.87
CA TRP A 97 9.87 1.81 -18.57
C TRP A 97 10.34 3.27 -18.42
N GLY A 98 9.60 4.08 -17.68
CA GLY A 98 10.08 5.37 -17.21
C GLY A 98 11.09 5.17 -16.08
N LEU A 99 12.23 5.83 -16.13
CA LEU A 99 13.26 5.80 -15.10
C LEU A 99 13.67 7.22 -14.71
N ASN A 100 13.73 7.48 -13.41
CA ASN A 100 14.48 8.62 -12.91
C ASN A 100 15.26 8.24 -11.65
N ILE A 101 16.44 8.81 -11.51
CA ILE A 101 17.30 8.63 -10.34
C ILE A 101 17.56 10.01 -9.78
N VAL A 102 17.15 10.24 -8.54
CA VAL A 102 17.34 11.51 -7.84
C VAL A 102 18.24 11.27 -6.66
N ARG A 103 19.22 12.15 -6.46
CA ARG A 103 20.07 12.20 -5.27
C ARG A 103 19.82 13.50 -4.54
N GLU A 104 19.73 13.42 -3.22
CA GLU A 104 19.76 14.58 -2.34
C GLU A 104 20.97 14.53 -1.42
N ILE A 105 21.61 15.69 -1.25
CA ILE A 105 22.65 15.92 -0.25
C ILE A 105 22.02 16.77 0.85
N ARG A 106 21.70 16.17 2.00
CA ARG A 106 20.90 16.83 3.05
C ARG A 106 21.59 18.05 3.63
N ARG A 107 22.90 17.99 3.86
CA ARG A 107 23.65 19.12 4.46
C ARG A 107 23.56 20.41 3.64
N THR A 108 23.27 20.33 2.34
CA THR A 108 23.14 21.48 1.44
C THR A 108 21.76 21.59 0.80
N GLU A 109 20.86 20.63 1.09
CA GLU A 109 19.57 20.44 0.40
C GLU A 109 19.70 20.44 -1.14
N TYR A 110 20.86 20.02 -1.65
CA TYR A 110 21.12 20.04 -3.09
C TYR A 110 20.60 18.75 -3.70
N GLN A 111 19.66 18.88 -4.64
CA GLN A 111 19.14 17.76 -5.42
C GLN A 111 19.78 17.71 -6.82
N SER A 112 20.07 16.50 -7.28
CA SER A 112 20.52 16.22 -8.63
C SER A 112 19.73 15.04 -9.18
N SER A 113 19.31 15.11 -10.45
CA SER A 113 18.55 14.05 -11.10
C SER A 113 19.24 13.58 -12.39
N TRP A 114 19.08 12.30 -12.73
CA TRP A 114 19.56 11.73 -13.98
C TRP A 114 18.78 12.27 -15.17
N ALA A 115 17.45 12.16 -15.12
CA ALA A 115 16.58 12.84 -16.08
C ALA A 115 16.18 14.21 -15.50
N PRO A 116 16.25 15.32 -16.29
CA PRO A 116 15.98 16.66 -15.79
C PRO A 116 14.58 16.78 -15.19
N LEU A 117 14.49 17.22 -13.93
CA LEU A 117 13.22 17.57 -13.29
C LEU A 117 13.07 19.10 -13.29
N THR A 118 11.91 19.59 -13.68
CA THR A 118 11.58 21.02 -13.66
C THR A 118 10.36 21.26 -12.77
N ALA A 119 10.38 22.40 -12.05
CA ALA A 119 9.33 22.72 -11.08
C ALA A 119 8.00 23.15 -11.72
N ASP A 120 8.01 23.44 -13.02
CA ASP A 120 6.84 23.85 -13.82
C ASP A 120 6.06 22.68 -14.41
N ALA A 121 6.60 21.46 -14.36
CA ALA A 121 5.89 20.27 -14.80
C ALA A 121 4.77 19.89 -13.82
N ALA A 122 3.54 19.82 -14.32
CA ALA A 122 2.39 19.39 -13.53
C ALA A 122 2.48 17.91 -13.11
N ASN A 123 3.12 17.08 -13.93
CA ASN A 123 3.39 15.67 -13.68
C ASN A 123 4.89 15.42 -13.88
N GLN A 124 5.61 15.12 -12.80
CA GLN A 124 7.06 14.87 -12.86
C GLN A 124 7.41 13.51 -13.48
N LEU A 125 6.48 12.55 -13.52
CA LEU A 125 6.72 11.26 -14.16
C LEU A 125 6.91 11.42 -15.67
N GLU A 126 6.24 12.40 -16.30
CA GLU A 126 6.43 12.74 -17.73
C GLU A 126 7.87 13.14 -18.07
N LEU A 127 8.63 13.64 -17.09
CA LEU A 127 10.02 14.05 -17.26
C LEU A 127 11.01 12.89 -17.06
N SER A 128 10.54 11.69 -16.76
CA SER A 128 11.40 10.52 -16.58
C SER A 128 12.09 10.14 -17.89
N GLY A 129 13.32 9.65 -17.79
CA GLY A 129 14.03 9.10 -18.93
C GLY A 129 13.46 7.74 -19.36
N ALA A 130 13.88 7.29 -20.54
CA ALA A 130 13.49 5.97 -21.08
C ALA A 130 14.48 4.89 -20.64
N LEU A 131 14.00 3.87 -19.92
CA LEU A 131 14.71 2.60 -19.76
C LEU A 131 14.26 1.64 -20.87
N GLU A 132 15.14 1.39 -21.82
CA GLU A 132 14.91 0.54 -22.99
C GLU A 132 15.69 -0.78 -22.89
N GLY A 133 15.46 -1.69 -23.85
CA GLY A 133 16.14 -2.99 -23.91
C GLY A 133 15.58 -4.04 -22.95
N LEU A 134 14.41 -3.79 -22.38
CA LEU A 134 13.70 -4.74 -21.52
C LEU A 134 12.97 -5.77 -22.37
N GLU A 135 13.58 -6.93 -22.55
CA GLU A 135 13.04 -8.05 -23.33
C GLU A 135 13.10 -9.34 -22.51
N GLY A 136 12.20 -10.29 -22.80
CA GLY A 136 12.23 -11.61 -22.16
C GLY A 136 11.96 -11.58 -20.65
N LEU A 137 11.26 -10.56 -20.15
CA LEU A 137 10.85 -10.49 -18.75
C LEU A 137 9.86 -11.63 -18.45
N GLU A 138 10.24 -12.57 -17.59
CA GLU A 138 9.42 -13.71 -17.17
C GLU A 138 9.31 -13.71 -15.65
N PRO A 139 8.39 -12.92 -15.06
CA PRO A 139 8.22 -12.93 -13.62
C PRO A 139 7.63 -14.29 -13.22
N ARG A 140 8.09 -14.82 -12.10
CA ARG A 140 7.39 -15.94 -11.47
C ARG A 140 5.98 -15.46 -11.11
N ARG A 141 4.99 -16.33 -11.24
CA ARG A 141 3.63 -16.03 -10.79
C ARG A 141 3.67 -15.73 -9.29
N LEU A 142 3.14 -14.57 -8.88
CA LEU A 142 2.98 -14.22 -7.48
C LEU A 142 1.96 -15.17 -6.84
N VAL A 143 2.40 -15.95 -5.86
CA VAL A 143 1.56 -16.83 -5.05
C VAL A 143 2.10 -16.77 -3.64
N GLU A 144 1.28 -16.27 -2.73
CA GLU A 144 1.60 -16.15 -1.30
C GLU A 144 0.42 -16.67 -0.49
N VAL A 145 0.69 -17.45 0.55
CA VAL A 145 -0.32 -17.98 1.47
C VAL A 145 0.23 -17.90 2.88
N ASN A 146 -0.45 -17.15 3.73
CA ASN A 146 -0.05 -16.84 5.10
C ASN A 146 -1.14 -17.38 6.05
N PRO A 147 -1.03 -18.64 6.50
CA PRO A 147 -1.93 -19.19 7.50
C PRO A 147 -1.59 -18.66 8.89
N VAL A 148 -2.61 -18.46 9.72
CA VAL A 148 -2.50 -17.99 11.10
C VAL A 148 -3.34 -18.90 12.01
N VAL A 149 -2.78 -19.26 13.16
CA VAL A 149 -3.47 -20.01 14.21
C VAL A 149 -3.26 -19.26 15.51
N THR A 150 -4.35 -18.89 16.18
CA THR A 150 -4.32 -18.22 17.48
C THR A 150 -5.10 -19.04 18.50
N GLY A 151 -4.84 -18.80 19.78
CA GLY A 151 -5.53 -19.47 20.88
C GLY A 151 -5.70 -18.50 22.03
N LYS A 152 -6.94 -18.23 22.41
CA LYS A 152 -7.29 -17.35 23.52
C LYS A 152 -7.76 -18.16 24.72
N ARG A 153 -7.45 -17.67 25.91
CA ARG A 153 -8.05 -18.16 27.14
C ARG A 153 -8.18 -17.00 28.12
N THR A 154 -9.40 -16.58 28.35
CA THR A 154 -9.75 -15.50 29.27
C THR A 154 -10.08 -16.05 30.65
N GLY A 155 -10.05 -15.18 31.66
CA GLY A 155 -10.41 -15.55 33.01
C GLY A 155 -10.75 -14.33 33.82
N GLU A 156 -11.78 -14.47 34.64
CA GLU A 156 -12.35 -13.40 35.45
C GLU A 156 -12.62 -13.91 36.87
N LEU A 157 -12.72 -12.97 37.80
CA LEU A 157 -13.22 -13.28 39.13
C LEU A 157 -14.73 -13.45 39.03
N ASN A 158 -15.26 -14.58 39.52
CA ASN A 158 -16.69 -14.74 39.66
C ASN A 158 -17.22 -13.90 40.84
N ASP A 159 -18.54 -13.88 41.02
CA ASP A 159 -19.21 -13.16 42.12
C ASP A 159 -18.77 -13.60 43.55
N GLU A 160 -17.97 -14.67 43.66
CA GLU A 160 -17.44 -15.23 44.90
C GLU A 160 -15.92 -14.96 45.09
N ASP A 161 -15.33 -14.04 44.33
CA ASP A 161 -13.89 -13.73 44.31
C ASP A 161 -13.00 -14.94 43.94
N VAL A 162 -13.55 -15.94 43.25
CA VAL A 162 -12.80 -17.08 42.73
C VAL A 162 -12.41 -16.81 41.28
N PHE A 163 -11.11 -16.94 40.99
CA PHE A 163 -10.61 -16.79 39.63
C PHE A 163 -11.02 -17.99 38.78
N VAL A 164 -11.98 -17.79 37.86
CA VAL A 164 -12.47 -18.79 36.92
C VAL A 164 -11.85 -18.52 35.55
N ARG A 165 -11.38 -19.57 34.89
CA ARG A 165 -10.88 -19.48 33.53
C ARG A 165 -11.94 -19.98 32.58
N GLU A 166 -12.16 -19.23 31.52
CA GLU A 166 -12.95 -19.68 30.38
C GLU A 166 -12.23 -20.83 29.66
N ASP A 167 -13.00 -21.48 28.78
CA ASP A 167 -12.50 -22.53 27.91
C ASP A 167 -11.48 -21.96 26.92
N PHE A 168 -10.63 -22.84 26.41
CA PHE A 168 -9.65 -22.45 25.39
C PHE A 168 -10.35 -22.28 24.05
N GLU A 169 -10.15 -21.11 23.42
CA GLU A 169 -10.76 -20.73 22.15
C GLU A 169 -9.70 -20.69 21.04
N PRO A 170 -9.55 -21.77 20.24
CA PRO A 170 -8.69 -21.75 19.07
C PRO A 170 -9.35 -20.99 17.92
N SER A 171 -8.55 -20.24 17.18
CA SER A 171 -8.97 -19.54 15.96
C SER A 171 -7.96 -19.80 14.83
N PHE A 172 -8.48 -19.83 13.61
CA PHE A 172 -7.70 -20.07 12.39
C PHE A 172 -8.05 -19.02 11.34
N GLY A 173 -7.02 -18.44 10.76
CA GLY A 173 -7.12 -17.45 9.69
C GLY A 173 -6.19 -17.78 8.53
N VAL A 174 -6.49 -17.26 7.35
CA VAL A 174 -5.62 -17.39 6.17
C VAL A 174 -5.70 -16.12 5.34
N ASN A 175 -4.53 -15.62 4.96
CA ASN A 175 -4.40 -14.62 3.90
C ASN A 175 -3.76 -15.27 2.67
N ALA A 176 -4.22 -14.92 1.48
CA ALA A 176 -3.64 -15.41 0.23
C ALA A 176 -3.56 -14.28 -0.79
N ARG A 177 -2.46 -14.26 -1.56
CA ARG A 177 -2.24 -13.35 -2.68
C ARG A 177 -1.89 -14.13 -3.93
N LEU A 178 -2.55 -13.81 -5.03
CA LEU A 178 -2.42 -14.50 -6.29
C LEU A 178 -2.35 -13.50 -7.45
N GLY A 179 -1.20 -13.44 -8.12
CA GLY A 179 -1.09 -12.80 -9.44
C GLY A 179 -1.89 -13.60 -10.47
N LEU A 180 -3.01 -13.05 -10.92
CA LEU A 180 -3.81 -13.63 -12.01
C LEU A 180 -3.12 -13.38 -13.36
N THR A 181 -2.57 -12.17 -13.52
CA THR A 181 -1.70 -11.75 -14.64
C THR A 181 -0.51 -10.97 -14.07
N ARG A 182 0.40 -10.48 -14.92
CA ARG A 182 1.55 -9.66 -14.44
C ARG A 182 1.14 -8.29 -13.89
N ASN A 183 -0.10 -7.89 -14.13
CA ASN A 183 -0.64 -6.60 -13.77
C ASN A 183 -1.99 -6.69 -13.05
N LEU A 184 -2.45 -7.88 -12.65
CA LEU A 184 -3.71 -8.09 -11.93
C LEU A 184 -3.51 -9.09 -10.79
N VAL A 185 -3.84 -8.66 -9.57
CA VAL A 185 -3.63 -9.41 -8.33
C VAL A 185 -4.96 -9.60 -7.61
N LEU A 186 -5.19 -10.83 -7.13
CA LEU A 186 -6.27 -11.20 -6.24
C LEU A 186 -5.69 -11.43 -4.84
N ASP A 187 -6.14 -10.63 -3.88
CA ASP A 187 -5.93 -10.83 -2.46
C ASP A 187 -7.21 -11.41 -1.84
N ALA A 188 -7.08 -12.40 -0.97
CA ALA A 188 -8.19 -13.00 -0.24
C ALA A 188 -7.81 -13.20 1.22
N THR A 189 -8.78 -13.01 2.11
CA THR A 189 -8.63 -13.25 3.53
C THR A 189 -9.83 -14.00 4.09
N PHE A 190 -9.55 -14.85 5.06
CA PHE A 190 -10.53 -15.51 5.89
C PHE A 190 -10.06 -15.36 7.34
N ASN A 191 -10.90 -14.75 8.18
CA ASN A 191 -10.63 -14.50 9.60
C ASN A 191 -9.21 -13.92 9.83
N PRO A 192 -8.88 -12.74 9.27
CA PRO A 192 -7.57 -12.13 9.41
C PRO A 192 -7.29 -11.75 10.87
N ASP A 193 -6.10 -12.06 11.34
CA ASP A 193 -5.62 -11.60 12.64
C ASP A 193 -5.01 -10.19 12.51
N PHE A 194 -5.65 -9.20 13.16
CA PHE A 194 -5.16 -7.83 13.25
C PHE A 194 -4.51 -7.48 14.59
N SER A 195 -4.33 -8.45 15.50
CA SER A 195 -3.73 -8.22 16.81
C SER A 195 -2.27 -7.74 16.75
N GLN A 196 -1.60 -7.99 15.63
CA GLN A 196 -0.21 -7.60 15.38
C GLN A 196 -0.06 -6.22 14.75
N VAL A 197 -1.17 -5.54 14.47
CA VAL A 197 -1.17 -4.19 13.90
C VAL A 197 -0.96 -3.18 15.01
N GLU A 198 -0.06 -2.22 14.78
CA GLU A 198 0.23 -1.16 15.74
C GLU A 198 -1.05 -0.39 16.11
N ALA A 199 -1.28 -0.20 17.41
CA ALA A 199 -2.38 0.59 17.91
C ALA A 199 -2.32 2.02 17.38
N ASP A 200 -3.47 2.63 17.12
CA ASP A 200 -3.50 4.03 16.72
C ASP A 200 -2.97 4.93 17.83
N ALA A 201 -2.15 5.90 17.45
CA ALA A 201 -1.85 7.01 18.35
C ALA A 201 -3.16 7.75 18.66
N ASP A 202 -3.43 7.97 19.94
CA ASP A 202 -4.62 8.70 20.40
C ASP A 202 -4.69 10.07 19.71
N GLN A 203 -5.66 10.24 18.81
CA GLN A 203 -5.97 11.55 18.24
C GLN A 203 -6.89 12.30 19.19
N VAL A 204 -6.49 13.50 19.60
CA VAL A 204 -7.28 14.37 20.50
C VAL A 204 -8.52 14.86 19.76
N ALA A 205 -9.65 14.19 19.96
CA ALA A 205 -10.93 14.49 19.34
C ALA A 205 -11.67 15.71 19.92
N VAL A 206 -11.01 16.51 20.78
CA VAL A 206 -11.66 17.62 21.47
C VAL A 206 -12.02 18.70 20.44
N ASN A 207 -13.33 18.89 20.23
CA ASN A 207 -13.94 19.94 19.38
C ASN A 207 -13.95 19.72 17.86
N GLU A 208 -13.61 18.54 17.35
CA GLU A 208 -13.77 18.21 15.93
C GLU A 208 -15.22 17.78 15.63
N ARG A 209 -15.89 18.48 14.69
CA ARG A 209 -17.25 18.12 14.21
C ARG A 209 -17.23 17.13 13.04
N PHE A 210 -16.06 16.61 12.71
CA PHE A 210 -15.82 15.70 11.60
C PHE A 210 -15.26 14.38 12.13
N ALA A 211 -15.54 13.28 11.44
CA ALA A 211 -15.00 11.98 11.81
C ALA A 211 -13.47 11.98 11.69
N LEU A 212 -12.79 11.49 12.73
CA LEU A 212 -11.34 11.29 12.68
C LEU A 212 -11.04 10.11 11.75
N PHE A 213 -10.23 10.36 10.73
CA PHE A 213 -9.76 9.32 9.82
C PHE A 213 -8.42 8.80 10.30
N PHE A 214 -8.36 7.53 10.65
CA PHE A 214 -7.12 6.87 10.98
C PHE A 214 -6.49 6.22 9.73
N PRO A 215 -5.16 6.18 9.62
CA PRO A 215 -4.50 5.49 8.51
C PRO A 215 -4.76 3.98 8.59
N GLU A 216 -5.08 3.33 7.48
CA GLU A 216 -5.16 1.87 7.46
C GLU A 216 -3.77 1.27 7.71
N LYS A 217 -3.68 0.23 8.55
CA LYS A 217 -2.43 -0.49 8.85
C LYS A 217 -2.56 -2.01 8.70
N ARG A 218 -3.77 -2.51 8.44
CA ARG A 218 -4.05 -3.94 8.34
C ARG A 218 -3.60 -4.47 6.97
N PRO A 219 -2.77 -5.53 6.91
CA PRO A 219 -2.16 -5.99 5.65
C PRO A 219 -3.13 -6.24 4.50
N PHE A 220 -4.26 -6.93 4.76
CA PHE A 220 -5.29 -7.18 3.75
C PHE A 220 -5.89 -5.89 3.18
N PHE A 221 -6.01 -4.84 3.98
CA PHE A 221 -6.55 -3.54 3.57
C PHE A 221 -5.47 -2.54 3.15
N LEU A 222 -4.18 -2.88 3.16
CA LEU A 222 -3.11 -2.00 2.72
C LEU A 222 -2.69 -2.26 1.27
N GLU A 223 -2.52 -3.53 0.91
CA GLU A 223 -1.98 -3.88 -0.41
C GLU A 223 -2.88 -3.40 -1.55
N GLY A 224 -2.38 -2.70 -2.55
CA GLY A 224 -3.21 -2.39 -3.73
C GLY A 224 -4.33 -1.37 -3.48
N THR A 225 -4.39 -0.72 -2.30
CA THR A 225 -5.44 0.26 -2.02
C THR A 225 -5.28 1.57 -2.76
N GLU A 226 -4.10 1.84 -3.30
CA GLU A 226 -3.85 2.98 -4.16
C GLU A 226 -4.82 3.06 -5.34
N VAL A 227 -5.34 1.91 -5.78
CA VAL A 227 -6.30 1.82 -6.89
C VAL A 227 -7.61 2.52 -6.53
N PHE A 228 -7.97 2.56 -5.24
CA PHE A 228 -9.17 3.21 -4.73
C PHE A 228 -8.93 4.68 -4.34
N ASN A 229 -7.70 5.19 -4.44
CA ASN A 229 -7.41 6.58 -4.14
C ASN A 229 -8.16 7.53 -5.09
N THR A 230 -8.78 8.54 -4.49
CA THR A 230 -9.48 9.63 -5.18
C THR A 230 -9.05 10.97 -4.58
N PRO A 231 -9.18 12.09 -5.32
CA PRO A 231 -8.82 13.41 -4.80
C PRO A 231 -9.57 13.83 -3.53
N GLN A 232 -10.72 13.21 -3.29
CA GLN A 232 -11.45 13.26 -2.02
C GLN A 232 -11.37 11.87 -1.40
N ARG A 233 -11.20 11.74 -0.08
CA ARG A 233 -11.16 10.44 0.59
C ARG A 233 -12.57 9.86 0.70
N LEU A 234 -12.99 9.11 -0.33
CA LEU A 234 -14.33 8.50 -0.44
C LEU A 234 -14.38 7.05 0.05
N VAL A 235 -13.21 6.44 0.28
CA VAL A 235 -13.08 5.06 0.75
C VAL A 235 -12.45 5.07 2.14
N TYR A 236 -13.07 4.35 3.06
CA TYR A 236 -12.58 4.17 4.43
C TYR A 236 -12.75 2.73 4.88
N THR A 237 -11.70 1.93 4.72
CA THR A 237 -11.71 0.48 5.01
C THR A 237 -11.85 0.16 6.49
N ARG A 238 -11.53 1.10 7.38
CA ARG A 238 -11.74 0.98 8.83
C ARG A 238 -13.21 0.98 9.27
N ALA A 239 -14.13 1.21 8.34
CA ALA A 239 -15.55 0.92 8.57
C ALA A 239 -15.85 -0.60 8.62
N ILE A 240 -14.94 -1.42 8.08
CA ILE A 240 -14.91 -2.88 8.19
C ILE A 240 -14.03 -3.16 9.41
N VAL A 241 -14.64 -3.51 10.54
CA VAL A 241 -13.96 -3.59 11.85
C VAL A 241 -13.43 -4.99 12.08
N ASP A 242 -14.32 -5.98 11.98
CA ASP A 242 -14.08 -7.39 12.26
C ASP A 242 -14.54 -8.25 11.06
N PRO A 243 -13.72 -8.34 10.01
CA PRO A 243 -14.07 -9.06 8.81
C PRO A 243 -13.97 -10.58 9.02
N ILE A 244 -15.09 -11.29 8.85
CA ILE A 244 -15.09 -12.76 8.72
C ILE A 244 -14.27 -13.19 7.51
N GLY A 245 -14.32 -12.41 6.44
CA GLY A 245 -13.52 -12.65 5.24
C GLY A 245 -13.71 -11.58 4.18
N GLY A 246 -12.83 -11.60 3.19
CA GLY A 246 -12.86 -10.64 2.11
C GLY A 246 -12.04 -11.06 0.91
N ALA A 247 -12.34 -10.45 -0.22
CA ALA A 247 -11.60 -10.62 -1.46
C ALA A 247 -11.40 -9.25 -2.11
N LYS A 248 -10.22 -9.05 -2.68
CA LYS A 248 -9.84 -7.82 -3.35
C LYS A 248 -9.12 -8.14 -4.65
N LEU A 249 -9.57 -7.54 -5.74
CA LEU A 249 -8.99 -7.68 -7.06
C LEU A 249 -8.50 -6.31 -7.52
N THR A 250 -7.19 -6.14 -7.70
CA THR A 250 -6.59 -4.84 -8.07
C THR A 250 -5.58 -4.99 -9.19
N GLY A 251 -5.52 -4.00 -10.08
CA GLY A 251 -4.52 -3.97 -11.13
C GLY A 251 -4.93 -3.21 -12.39
N LYS A 252 -4.30 -3.54 -13.51
CA LYS A 252 -4.60 -3.00 -14.84
C LYS A 252 -5.14 -4.09 -15.76
N VAL A 253 -6.22 -3.78 -16.47
CA VAL A 253 -6.78 -4.61 -17.56
C VAL A 253 -6.87 -3.75 -18.81
N GLY A 254 -6.01 -4.02 -19.78
CA GLY A 254 -5.84 -3.14 -20.94
C GLY A 254 -5.38 -1.74 -20.49
N SER A 255 -6.16 -0.71 -20.82
CA SER A 255 -5.90 0.70 -20.45
C SER A 255 -6.67 1.15 -19.20
N PHE A 256 -7.33 0.23 -18.49
CA PHE A 256 -8.10 0.54 -17.30
C PHE A 256 -7.39 0.07 -16.04
N ASN A 257 -7.31 0.93 -15.05
CA ASN A 257 -7.03 0.56 -13.67
C ASN A 257 -8.35 0.08 -13.05
N VAL A 258 -8.35 -1.13 -12.51
CA VAL A 258 -9.53 -1.80 -11.95
C VAL A 258 -9.28 -2.17 -10.50
N GLY A 259 -10.28 -1.91 -9.65
CA GLY A 259 -10.28 -2.27 -8.25
C GLY A 259 -11.66 -2.82 -7.86
N TYR A 260 -11.67 -3.97 -7.20
CA TYR A 260 -12.83 -4.50 -6.49
C TYR A 260 -12.39 -4.89 -5.08
N LEU A 261 -13.15 -4.52 -4.05
CA LEU A 261 -12.99 -5.01 -2.68
C LEU A 261 -14.37 -5.43 -2.19
N GLY A 262 -14.50 -6.69 -1.80
CA GLY A 262 -15.66 -7.23 -1.10
C GLY A 262 -15.22 -7.76 0.26
N ALA A 263 -15.99 -7.46 1.32
CA ALA A 263 -15.75 -8.01 2.64
C ALA A 263 -17.08 -8.23 3.39
N VAL A 264 -17.11 -9.24 4.25
CA VAL A 264 -18.20 -9.46 5.21
C VAL A 264 -17.65 -9.21 6.60
N ASP A 265 -18.34 -8.37 7.36
CA ASP A 265 -17.94 -7.89 8.69
C ASP A 265 -18.97 -8.32 9.74
N GLU A 266 -18.53 -8.84 10.88
CA GLU A 266 -19.41 -9.29 11.98
C GLU A 266 -19.73 -8.20 13.01
N SER A 267 -18.99 -7.08 12.99
CA SER A 267 -19.22 -5.95 13.90
C SER A 267 -18.97 -4.61 13.21
N PRO A 268 -19.76 -4.28 12.16
CA PRO A 268 -19.59 -3.02 11.44
C PRO A 268 -19.91 -1.83 12.33
N ILE A 269 -19.29 -0.67 12.06
CA ILE A 269 -19.67 0.58 12.74
C ILE A 269 -21.10 0.96 12.30
N THR A 270 -22.07 0.75 13.20
CA THR A 270 -23.47 1.14 13.06
C THR A 270 -23.81 2.32 13.99
N PHE A 271 -24.83 3.09 13.61
CA PHE A 271 -25.42 4.12 14.48
C PHE A 271 -26.55 3.56 15.36
N ASP A 272 -27.04 2.36 15.06
CA ASP A 272 -28.05 1.62 15.83
C ASP A 272 -27.39 0.46 16.58
N GLU A 273 -27.85 0.21 17.80
CA GLU A 273 -27.42 -0.91 18.65
C GLU A 273 -27.91 -2.24 18.03
N GLY A 274 -27.10 -2.83 17.15
CA GLY A 274 -27.33 -4.14 16.55
C GLY A 274 -26.01 -4.78 16.13
N THR A 275 -25.85 -6.08 16.41
CA THR A 275 -24.72 -6.91 15.99
C THR A 275 -24.98 -7.51 14.60
N ASP A 276 -25.37 -6.66 13.65
CA ASP A 276 -25.76 -7.14 12.33
C ASP A 276 -24.52 -7.28 11.45
N GLU A 277 -24.33 -8.46 10.87
CA GLU A 277 -23.30 -8.67 9.86
C GLU A 277 -23.53 -7.69 8.69
N ALA A 278 -22.46 -7.19 8.08
CA ALA A 278 -22.55 -6.33 6.91
C ALA A 278 -21.64 -6.79 5.78
N ALA A 279 -22.18 -6.78 4.56
CA ALA A 279 -21.39 -6.89 3.34
C ALA A 279 -20.99 -5.49 2.84
N PHE A 280 -19.71 -5.31 2.57
CA PHE A 280 -19.14 -4.12 1.96
C PHE A 280 -18.70 -4.44 0.53
N ASN A 281 -19.05 -3.56 -0.41
CA ASN A 281 -18.61 -3.65 -1.79
C ASN A 281 -18.02 -2.32 -2.24
N LEU A 282 -16.82 -2.36 -2.80
CA LEU A 282 -16.15 -1.20 -3.38
C LEU A 282 -15.69 -1.56 -4.79
N VAL A 283 -16.09 -0.75 -5.76
CA VAL A 283 -15.71 -0.93 -7.17
C VAL A 283 -15.12 0.36 -7.69
N ARG A 284 -13.93 0.28 -8.27
CA ARG A 284 -13.27 1.39 -8.94
C ARG A 284 -12.88 0.99 -10.36
N LEU A 285 -13.24 1.85 -11.30
CA LEU A 285 -12.75 1.80 -12.67
C LEU A 285 -12.18 3.16 -13.01
N ARG A 286 -10.90 3.22 -13.39
CA ARG A 286 -10.23 4.46 -13.82
C ARG A 286 -9.52 4.23 -15.14
N ARG A 287 -9.53 5.23 -16.01
CA ARG A 287 -8.73 5.29 -17.22
C ARG A 287 -7.99 6.61 -17.30
N ASP A 288 -6.72 6.54 -17.63
CA ASP A 288 -5.89 7.71 -17.86
C ASP A 288 -6.13 8.20 -19.31
N VAL A 289 -6.24 9.52 -19.48
CA VAL A 289 -6.61 10.20 -20.73
C VAL A 289 -5.61 11.32 -21.00
N GLY A 290 -4.85 11.20 -22.09
CA GLY A 290 -3.73 12.11 -22.35
C GLY A 290 -2.58 11.81 -21.39
N SER A 291 -1.78 12.82 -21.07
CA SER A 291 -0.54 12.66 -20.27
C SER A 291 -0.70 13.02 -18.78
N GLY A 292 -1.75 13.76 -18.41
CA GLY A 292 -1.94 14.24 -17.04
C GLY A 292 -3.40 14.32 -16.60
N SER A 293 -4.32 13.59 -17.24
CA SER A 293 -5.72 13.56 -16.85
C SER A 293 -6.22 12.13 -16.70
N ASN A 294 -7.23 11.93 -15.86
CA ASN A 294 -7.88 10.65 -15.70
C ASN A 294 -9.38 10.82 -15.53
N VAL A 295 -10.13 9.78 -15.89
CA VAL A 295 -11.58 9.69 -15.69
C VAL A 295 -11.86 8.36 -15.00
N GLY A 296 -12.69 8.37 -13.97
CA GLY A 296 -13.04 7.14 -13.27
C GLY A 296 -14.34 7.20 -12.48
N VAL A 297 -14.91 6.03 -12.24
CA VAL A 297 -16.12 5.80 -11.47
C VAL A 297 -15.75 5.00 -10.23
N LEU A 298 -16.18 5.47 -9.05
CA LEU A 298 -16.11 4.75 -7.78
C LEU A 298 -17.55 4.47 -7.34
N TYR A 299 -17.80 3.23 -6.94
CA TYR A 299 -19.05 2.80 -6.32
C TYR A 299 -18.71 2.15 -4.98
N THR A 300 -19.45 2.52 -3.94
CA THR A 300 -19.32 1.95 -2.60
C THR A 300 -20.71 1.58 -2.11
N ASP A 301 -20.85 0.39 -1.57
CA ASP A 301 -22.09 -0.13 -1.01
C ASP A 301 -21.81 -0.82 0.33
N ARG A 302 -22.77 -0.69 1.24
CA ARG A 302 -22.81 -1.40 2.51
C ARG A 302 -24.24 -1.92 2.69
N THR A 303 -24.37 -3.23 2.78
CA THR A 303 -25.64 -3.91 2.97
C THR A 303 -25.60 -4.68 4.29
N LEU A 304 -26.51 -4.36 5.22
CA LEU A 304 -26.71 -5.15 6.44
C LEU A 304 -27.35 -6.49 6.03
N LEU A 305 -26.83 -7.59 6.57
CA LEU A 305 -27.24 -8.95 6.21
C LEU A 305 -28.40 -9.46 7.10
N ASP A 306 -28.59 -8.87 8.28
CA ASP A 306 -29.66 -9.24 9.23
C ASP A 306 -30.70 -8.11 9.48
N GLY A 307 -31.05 -7.36 8.44
CA GLY A 307 -32.18 -6.44 8.46
C GLY A 307 -33.41 -6.99 7.73
N SER A 308 -34.34 -7.63 8.45
CA SER A 308 -35.73 -7.80 8.00
C SER A 308 -36.58 -6.58 8.32
#